data_AF-W4HD18-F1
#
_entry.id   AF-W4HD18-F1
#
_cell.length_a   1.000
_cell.length_b   1.000
_cell.length_c   1.000
_cell.angle_alpha   90.00
_cell.angle_beta   90.00
_cell.angle_gamma   90.00
#
_symmetry.space_group_name_H-M   'P 1'
#
loop_
_entity.id
_entity.type
_entity.pdbx_description
1 polymer ?
#
loop_
_entity_poly.entity_id
_entity_poly.type
_entity_poly.pdbx_seq_one_letter_code
_entity_poly.pdbx_strand_id
1 'polypeptide(L)'
;METAVIRTGRELSETEKIAVVRYLQDNLVNGKLARGAIARMSSALPRPCSATGQPGDLEDFEFTHMWDVVHLDEKWFNSDKDRRKVYLTKRETPRRRSCKSKLFLPKVMFLAAVARPRWDIDRDSDFDGNIGMWPFVEQLPAAPNSRNRHAGTMVTQLVAVTSETYQDFVMNKHDNATPHRILNASLLRLASTDGWT
;
A
#
# COMPACT_ATOMS: atom_id res chain seq x y z
N MET A 1 -13.49 -10.97 29.53
CA MET A 1 -14.73 -10.74 28.75
C MET A 1 -14.26 -10.30 27.38
N GLU A 2 -14.34 -11.24 26.43
CA GLU A 2 -13.81 -11.14 25.08
C GLU A 2 -14.72 -10.22 24.28
N THR A 3 -14.29 -8.99 24.05
CA THR A 3 -15.05 -8.02 23.25
C THR A 3 -14.90 -8.39 21.79
N ALA A 4 -15.90 -9.12 21.27
CA ALA A 4 -16.00 -9.42 19.86
C ALA A 4 -15.98 -8.12 19.05
N VAL A 5 -15.02 -8.00 18.13
CA VAL A 5 -14.94 -6.91 17.16
C VAL A 5 -16.21 -6.96 16.31
N ILE A 6 -17.06 -5.94 16.43
CA ILE A 6 -18.25 -5.82 15.59
C ILE A 6 -17.79 -5.47 14.18
N ARG A 7 -17.83 -6.46 13.28
CA ARG A 7 -17.56 -6.27 11.85
C ARG A 7 -18.70 -5.42 11.28
N THR A 8 -18.42 -4.16 10.98
CA THR A 8 -19.33 -3.30 10.19
C THR A 8 -19.66 -4.02 8.88
N GLY A 9 -20.91 -3.99 8.42
CA GLY A 9 -21.46 -4.75 7.26
C GLY A 9 -20.86 -4.46 5.87
N ARG A 10 -19.58 -4.08 5.80
CA ARG A 10 -18.76 -3.89 4.59
C ARG A 10 -18.20 -5.20 4.06
N GLU A 11 -18.00 -6.19 4.92
CA GLU A 11 -17.57 -7.51 4.51
C GLU A 11 -18.74 -8.48 4.50
N LEU A 12 -18.84 -9.26 3.42
CA LEU A 12 -19.70 -10.43 3.38
C LEU A 12 -19.39 -11.33 4.58
N SER A 13 -20.43 -11.83 5.24
CA SER A 13 -20.29 -12.85 6.27
C SER A 13 -19.56 -14.08 5.71
N GLU A 14 -18.95 -14.88 6.57
CA GLU A 14 -18.21 -16.07 6.14
C GLU A 14 -19.09 -17.04 5.33
N THR A 15 -20.36 -17.16 5.69
CA THR A 15 -21.36 -17.95 4.98
C THR A 15 -21.64 -17.40 3.58
N GLU A 16 -21.77 -16.08 3.44
CA GLU A 16 -21.96 -15.41 2.15
C GLU A 16 -20.70 -15.52 1.27
N LYS A 17 -19.51 -15.35 1.84
CA LYS A 17 -18.23 -15.56 1.14
C LYS A 17 -18.16 -16.98 0.58
N ILE A 18 -18.52 -17.99 1.37
CA ILE A 18 -18.55 -19.40 0.94
C ILE A 18 -19.61 -19.63 -0.16
N ALA A 19 -20.78 -19.00 -0.07
CA ALA A 19 -21.84 -19.10 -1.08
C ALA A 19 -21.42 -18.51 -2.44
N VAL A 20 -20.73 -17.37 -2.43
CA VAL A 20 -20.15 -16.75 -3.64
C VAL A 20 -19.15 -17.68 -4.30
N VAL A 21 -18.25 -18.27 -3.51
CA VAL A 21 -17.22 -19.19 -4.01
C VAL A 21 -17.85 -20.42 -4.66
N ARG A 22 -18.83 -21.05 -3.99
CA ARG A 22 -19.52 -22.25 -4.53
C ARG A 22 -20.19 -21.96 -5.87
N TYR A 23 -20.96 -20.89 -5.97
CA TYR A 23 -21.61 -20.53 -7.23
C TYR A 23 -20.62 -20.23 -8.36
N LEU A 24 -19.51 -19.54 -8.07
CA LEU A 24 -18.49 -19.27 -9.09
C LEU A 24 -17.80 -20.57 -9.55
N GLN A 25 -17.58 -21.51 -8.63
CA GLN A 25 -17.06 -22.85 -8.97
C GLN A 25 -18.04 -23.64 -9.86
N ASP A 26 -19.34 -23.59 -9.56
CA ASP A 26 -20.38 -24.28 -10.34
C ASP A 26 -20.56 -23.68 -11.74
N ASN A 27 -20.22 -22.40 -11.93
CA ASN A 27 -20.29 -21.69 -13.21
C ASN A 27 -18.96 -21.71 -13.99
N LEU A 28 -17.98 -22.48 -13.53
CA LEU A 28 -16.69 -22.62 -14.16
C LEU A 28 -16.74 -23.70 -15.25
N VAL A 29 -16.45 -23.35 -16.50
CA VAL A 29 -16.35 -24.31 -17.60
C VAL A 29 -14.93 -24.29 -18.15
N ASN A 30 -14.25 -25.45 -18.14
CA ASN A 30 -12.83 -25.58 -18.53
C ASN A 30 -11.90 -24.57 -17.82
N GLY A 31 -12.14 -24.34 -16.52
CA GLY A 31 -11.33 -23.41 -15.72
C GLY A 31 -11.64 -21.93 -15.95
N LYS A 32 -12.66 -21.59 -16.74
CA LYS A 32 -13.02 -20.20 -17.06
C LYS A 32 -14.45 -19.88 -16.64
N LEU A 33 -14.62 -18.69 -16.07
CA LEU A 33 -15.95 -18.14 -15.82
C LEU A 33 -16.53 -17.56 -17.11
N ALA A 34 -17.81 -17.85 -17.36
CA ALA A 34 -18.54 -17.21 -18.44
C ALA A 34 -18.57 -15.68 -18.24
N ARG A 35 -18.55 -14.93 -19.34
CA ARG A 35 -18.58 -13.46 -19.30
C ARG A 35 -19.77 -12.97 -18.46
N GLY A 36 -19.49 -12.07 -17.52
CA GLY A 36 -20.50 -11.51 -16.62
C GLY A 36 -20.94 -12.42 -15.46
N ALA A 37 -20.33 -13.60 -15.25
CA ALA A 37 -20.66 -14.47 -14.12
C ALA A 37 -20.51 -13.76 -12.76
N ILE A 38 -19.44 -12.98 -12.61
CA ILE A 38 -19.20 -12.16 -11.41
C ILE A 38 -20.28 -11.08 -11.26
N ALA A 39 -20.67 -10.42 -12.34
CA ALA A 39 -21.72 -9.40 -12.32
C ALA A 39 -23.08 -10.00 -11.94
N ARG A 40 -23.39 -11.21 -12.45
CA ARG A 40 -24.62 -11.94 -12.10
C ARG A 40 -24.63 -12.36 -10.63
N MET A 41 -23.52 -12.90 -10.13
CA MET A 41 -23.36 -13.21 -8.71
C MET A 41 -23.51 -11.94 -7.86
N SER A 42 -22.82 -10.86 -8.21
CA SER A 42 -22.91 -9.57 -7.51
C SER A 42 -24.33 -8.99 -7.52
N SER A 43 -25.13 -9.23 -8.56
CA SER A 43 -26.55 -8.84 -8.59
C SER A 43 -27.49 -9.78 -7.83
N ALA A 44 -27.08 -11.03 -7.62
CA ALA A 44 -27.85 -12.05 -6.91
C ALA A 44 -27.56 -12.07 -5.41
N LEU A 45 -26.38 -11.59 -5.00
CA LEU A 45 -26.12 -11.24 -3.61
C LEU A 45 -27.13 -10.17 -3.17
N PRO A 46 -27.58 -10.22 -1.91
CA PRO A 46 -28.37 -9.14 -1.34
C PRO A 46 -27.63 -7.84 -1.60
N ARG A 47 -28.20 -7.00 -2.46
CA ARG A 47 -27.70 -5.64 -2.57
C ARG A 47 -28.02 -5.01 -1.22
N PRO A 48 -27.08 -4.31 -0.59
CA PRO A 48 -27.44 -3.43 0.51
C PRO A 48 -28.54 -2.44 0.10
N CYS A 49 -28.75 -2.23 -1.21
CA CYS A 49 -29.78 -1.41 -1.80
C CYS A 49 -30.70 -2.22 -2.75
N SER A 50 -31.65 -2.97 -2.22
CA SER A 50 -32.90 -3.28 -2.94
C SER A 50 -34.03 -3.43 -1.92
N ALA A 51 -34.60 -2.28 -1.55
CA ALA A 51 -35.73 -2.20 -0.64
C ALA A 51 -37.02 -2.66 -1.35
N THR A 52 -37.56 -3.80 -0.90
CA THR A 52 -38.99 -4.14 -0.96
C THR A 52 -39.60 -4.04 0.44
N GLY A 53 -39.16 -3.04 1.21
CA GLY A 53 -39.68 -2.70 2.54
C GLY A 53 -40.34 -1.31 2.50
N GLN A 54 -41.31 -1.10 3.38
CA GLN A 54 -42.02 0.17 3.54
C GLN A 54 -41.06 1.36 3.72
N PRO A 55 -41.47 2.60 3.35
CA PRO A 55 -40.64 3.79 3.45
C PRO A 55 -40.48 4.17 4.93
N GLY A 56 -39.50 3.58 5.61
CA GLY A 56 -39.24 3.81 7.02
C GLY A 56 -37.81 3.48 7.45
N ASP A 57 -37.21 2.44 6.87
CA ASP A 57 -35.90 1.94 7.31
C ASP A 57 -34.89 1.94 6.15
N LEU A 58 -34.53 3.14 5.67
CA LEU A 58 -33.26 3.31 4.98
C LEU A 58 -32.22 3.43 6.08
N GLU A 59 -31.50 2.35 6.40
CA GLU A 59 -30.21 2.54 7.08
C GLU A 59 -29.34 3.33 6.11
N ASP A 60 -29.29 4.64 6.33
CA ASP A 60 -28.39 5.55 5.65
C ASP A 60 -26.99 4.98 5.84
N PHE A 61 -26.37 4.52 4.75
CA PHE A 61 -24.95 4.20 4.76
C PHE A 61 -24.20 5.51 4.95
N GLU A 62 -23.98 5.87 6.22
CA GLU A 62 -23.24 7.07 6.56
C GLU A 62 -21.83 6.94 5.98
N PHE A 63 -21.48 7.92 5.15
CA PHE A 63 -20.12 8.04 4.63
C PHE A 63 -19.18 8.23 5.81
N THR A 64 -18.45 7.18 6.19
CA THR A 64 -17.43 7.31 7.23
C THR A 64 -16.32 8.19 6.69
N HIS A 65 -16.04 9.27 7.41
CA HIS A 65 -15.13 10.29 6.91
C HIS A 65 -13.66 9.85 6.82
N MET A 66 -13.28 8.69 7.37
CA MET A 66 -11.93 8.10 7.29
C MET A 66 -10.82 9.09 7.72
N TRP A 67 -11.14 10.01 8.64
CA TRP A 67 -10.19 11.02 9.12
C TRP A 67 -9.05 10.40 9.96
N ASP A 68 -9.31 9.21 10.50
CA ASP A 68 -8.44 8.40 11.34
C ASP A 68 -7.75 7.25 10.59
N VAL A 69 -7.87 7.20 9.26
CA VAL A 69 -7.30 6.14 8.41
C VAL A 69 -6.06 6.63 7.68
N VAL A 70 -4.99 5.84 7.76
CA VAL A 70 -3.77 5.99 6.96
C VAL A 70 -3.63 4.77 6.07
N HIS A 71 -3.48 4.99 4.77
CA HIS A 71 -3.17 3.96 3.80
C HIS A 71 -1.66 3.79 3.69
N LEU A 72 -1.20 2.55 3.85
CA LEU A 72 0.18 2.15 3.67
C LEU A 72 0.30 1.26 2.43
N ASP A 73 1.32 1.49 1.61
CA ASP A 73 1.62 0.65 0.44
C ASP A 73 3.12 0.42 0.30
N GLU A 74 3.48 -0.78 -0.15
CA GLU A 74 4.86 -1.14 -0.46
C GLU A 74 5.08 -1.22 -1.96
N LYS A 75 6.15 -0.59 -2.44
CA LYS A 75 6.44 -0.57 -3.87
C LYS A 75 7.90 -0.69 -4.21
N TRP A 76 8.21 -1.60 -5.13
CA TRP A 76 9.53 -1.74 -5.72
C TRP A 76 9.74 -0.73 -6.85
N PHE A 77 10.77 0.11 -6.71
CA PHE A 77 11.24 1.03 -7.74
C PHE A 77 12.58 0.58 -8.29
N ASN A 78 12.71 0.62 -9.61
CA ASN A 78 14.01 0.46 -10.26
C ASN A 78 14.72 1.83 -10.27
N SER A 79 16.01 1.84 -9.98
CA SER A 79 16.87 3.04 -10.08
C SER A 79 16.94 3.63 -11.50
N ASP A 80 16.61 2.83 -12.53
CA ASP A 80 16.49 3.29 -13.91
C ASP A 80 15.30 2.63 -14.62
N LYS A 81 14.80 3.28 -15.68
CA LYS A 81 13.87 2.73 -16.65
C LYS A 81 14.58 1.69 -17.51
N ASP A 82 13.90 0.60 -17.84
CA ASP A 82 14.44 -0.44 -18.72
C ASP A 82 14.77 0.08 -20.12
N ARG A 83 13.92 0.94 -20.69
CA ARG A 83 14.18 1.64 -21.96
C ARG A 83 13.93 3.14 -21.78
N ARG A 84 14.94 3.96 -22.11
CA ARG A 84 14.81 5.42 -22.18
C ARG A 84 14.69 5.84 -23.65
N LYS A 85 13.65 6.60 -23.99
CA LYS A 85 13.60 7.34 -25.25
C LYS A 85 14.27 8.69 -24.99
N VAL A 86 15.29 9.04 -25.79
CA VAL A 86 16.04 10.29 -25.65
C VAL A 86 16.04 10.97 -27.02
N TYR A 87 15.73 12.25 -27.04
CA TYR A 87 15.90 13.07 -28.23
C TYR A 87 17.34 13.58 -28.26
N LEU A 88 18.01 13.42 -29.39
CA LEU A 88 19.39 13.85 -29.60
C LEU A 88 19.44 14.79 -30.79
N THR A 89 20.29 15.81 -30.71
CA THR A 89 20.62 16.62 -31.88
C THR A 89 21.58 15.86 -32.79
N LYS A 90 21.68 16.24 -34.08
CA LYS A 90 22.46 15.50 -35.09
C LYS A 90 23.95 15.27 -34.75
N ARG A 91 24.51 16.04 -33.81
CA ARG A 91 25.92 15.97 -33.39
C ARG A 91 26.12 15.33 -32.00
N GLU A 92 25.06 14.95 -31.31
CA GLU A 92 25.15 14.37 -29.98
C GLU A 92 25.09 12.84 -30.03
N THR A 93 25.91 12.20 -29.20
CA THR A 93 25.87 10.76 -28.99
C THR A 93 25.11 10.44 -27.71
N PRO A 94 24.32 9.34 -27.68
CA PRO A 94 23.62 8.95 -26.47
C PRO A 94 24.63 8.63 -25.35
N ARG A 95 24.34 9.10 -24.14
CA ARG A 95 25.14 8.71 -22.96
C ARG A 95 25.10 7.20 -22.77
N ARG A 96 26.27 6.60 -22.55
CA ARG A 96 26.40 5.19 -22.23
C ARG A 96 25.68 4.89 -20.91
N ARG A 97 24.75 3.94 -20.95
CA ARG A 97 24.12 3.40 -19.73
C ARG A 97 25.12 2.53 -18.96
N SER A 98 25.10 2.62 -17.63
CA SER A 98 25.94 1.81 -16.73
C SER A 98 25.59 0.32 -16.79
N CYS A 99 24.31 -0.03 -16.84
CA CYS A 99 23.81 -1.40 -16.85
C CYS A 99 23.33 -1.83 -18.25
N LYS A 100 23.63 -3.08 -18.64
CA LYS A 100 23.25 -3.61 -19.97
C LYS A 100 21.81 -4.13 -20.05
N SER A 101 21.25 -4.63 -18.95
CA SER A 101 19.90 -5.21 -18.92
C SER A 101 19.15 -4.84 -17.63
N LYS A 102 17.83 -5.00 -17.66
CA LYS A 102 16.93 -4.76 -16.52
C LYS A 102 17.31 -5.54 -15.27
N LEU A 103 17.86 -6.74 -15.43
CA LEU A 103 18.22 -7.63 -14.32
C LEU A 103 19.36 -7.04 -13.45
N PHE A 104 20.21 -6.21 -14.04
CA PHE A 104 21.31 -5.54 -13.33
C PHE A 104 20.94 -4.14 -12.83
N LEU A 105 19.67 -3.72 -12.96
CA LEU A 105 19.23 -2.45 -12.41
C LEU A 105 18.95 -2.61 -10.91
N PRO A 106 19.63 -1.83 -10.04
CA PRO A 106 19.30 -1.80 -8.62
C PRO A 106 17.82 -1.48 -8.42
N LYS A 107 17.18 -2.25 -7.54
CA LYS A 107 15.79 -2.06 -7.12
C LYS A 107 15.78 -1.69 -5.65
N VAL A 108 14.91 -0.77 -5.27
CA VAL A 108 14.71 -0.35 -3.88
C VAL A 108 13.22 -0.45 -3.60
N MET A 109 12.84 -1.06 -2.48
CA MET A 109 11.47 -1.04 -2.01
C MET A 109 11.24 0.22 -1.18
N PHE A 110 10.09 0.85 -1.37
CA PHE A 110 9.65 2.00 -0.60
C PHE A 110 8.35 1.66 0.11
N LEU A 111 8.23 2.14 1.34
CA LEU A 111 6.97 2.24 2.07
C LEU A 111 6.42 3.65 1.86
N ALA A 112 5.19 3.77 1.38
CA ALA A 112 4.50 5.04 1.25
C ALA A 112 3.30 5.10 2.20
N ALA A 113 3.11 6.23 2.87
CA ALA A 113 1.99 6.49 3.75
C ALA A 113 1.19 7.69 3.26
N VAL A 114 -0.12 7.49 3.06
CA VAL A 114 -1.03 8.52 2.58
C VAL A 114 -2.30 8.50 3.43
N ALA A 115 -2.67 9.65 3.97
CA ALA A 115 -3.95 9.90 4.62
C ALA A 115 -4.86 10.74 3.71
N ARG A 116 -6.10 10.94 4.13
CA ARG A 116 -7.04 11.81 3.42
C ARG A 116 -6.56 13.27 3.45
N PRO A 117 -6.55 13.99 2.31
CA PRO A 117 -6.29 15.42 2.27
C PRO A 117 -7.30 16.19 3.14
N ARG A 118 -6.84 17.18 3.90
CA ARG A 118 -7.68 17.95 4.83
C ARG A 118 -7.08 19.31 5.15
N TRP A 119 -7.90 20.25 5.60
CA TRP A 119 -7.38 21.49 6.19
C TRP A 119 -6.64 21.18 7.50
N ASP A 120 -5.39 21.60 7.59
CA ASP A 120 -4.58 21.52 8.81
C ASP A 120 -4.67 22.83 9.58
N ILE A 121 -5.38 22.81 10.71
CA ILE A 121 -5.59 23.97 11.58
C ILE A 121 -4.26 24.43 12.20
N ASP A 122 -3.34 23.50 12.50
CA ASP A 122 -2.07 23.84 13.16
C ASP A 122 -1.10 24.54 12.20
N ARG A 123 -1.19 24.22 10.90
CA ARG A 123 -0.34 24.79 9.85
C ARG A 123 -1.00 25.92 9.07
N ASP A 124 -2.28 26.18 9.31
CA ASP A 124 -3.12 27.13 8.55
C ASP A 124 -3.01 26.90 7.03
N SER A 125 -3.04 25.63 6.61
CA SER A 125 -2.81 25.22 5.22
C SER A 125 -3.49 23.90 4.88
N ASP A 126 -3.74 23.65 3.60
CA ASP A 126 -4.22 22.36 3.12
C ASP A 126 -3.14 21.28 3.26
N PHE A 127 -3.44 20.24 4.04
CA PHE A 127 -2.69 18.99 4.05
C PHE A 127 -3.09 18.16 2.83
N ASP A 128 -2.12 17.83 2.00
CA ASP A 128 -2.28 17.09 0.75
C ASP A 128 -2.49 15.58 0.94
N GLY A 129 -2.47 15.11 2.19
CA GLY A 129 -2.61 13.69 2.52
C GLY A 129 -1.28 12.93 2.52
N ASN A 130 -0.19 13.51 2.01
CA ASN A 130 1.08 12.81 1.94
C ASN A 130 1.79 12.84 3.30
N ILE A 131 1.96 11.67 3.92
CA ILE A 131 2.69 11.57 5.19
C ILE A 131 4.17 11.37 4.93
N GLY A 132 4.53 10.49 3.99
CA GLY A 132 5.92 10.23 3.67
C GLY A 132 6.13 9.04 2.76
N MET A 133 7.40 8.88 2.33
CA MET A 133 7.84 7.75 1.52
C MET A 133 9.28 7.37 1.90
N TRP A 134 9.45 6.16 2.42
CA TRP A 134 10.71 5.71 3.00
C TRP A 134 11.32 4.53 2.25
N PRO A 135 12.58 4.63 1.79
CA PRO A 135 13.28 3.49 1.20
C PRO A 135 13.75 2.50 2.27
N PHE A 136 13.56 1.21 2.05
CA PHE A 136 14.14 0.14 2.87
C PHE A 136 15.64 -0.02 2.58
N VAL A 137 16.42 0.92 3.10
CA VAL A 137 17.87 0.97 2.91
C VAL A 137 18.61 1.38 4.18
N GLU A 138 19.83 0.88 4.30
CA GLU A 138 20.77 1.25 5.36
C GLU A 138 22.07 1.74 4.73
N GLN A 139 22.71 2.75 5.31
CA GLN A 139 24.05 3.16 4.90
C GLN A 139 25.09 2.45 5.75
N LEU A 140 25.83 1.55 5.11
CA LEU A 140 26.91 0.78 5.75
C LEU A 140 28.25 1.13 5.10
N PRO A 141 29.34 1.23 5.88
CA PRO A 141 30.67 1.42 5.31
C PRO A 141 31.06 0.20 4.46
N ALA A 142 31.62 0.44 3.29
CA ALA A 142 32.13 -0.63 2.42
C ALA A 142 33.26 -1.40 3.11
N ALA A 143 33.05 -2.71 3.35
CA ALA A 143 34.02 -3.57 4.03
C ALA A 143 35.26 -3.92 3.18
N PRO A 144 35.15 -4.29 1.88
CA PRO A 144 36.33 -4.49 1.05
C PRO A 144 36.73 -3.22 0.28
N ASN A 145 38.04 -2.98 0.19
CA ASN A 145 38.59 -2.05 -0.79
C ASN A 145 38.43 -2.68 -2.18
N SER A 146 37.70 -2.01 -3.07
CA SER A 146 37.48 -2.47 -4.44
C SER A 146 37.92 -1.39 -5.42
N ARG A 147 38.19 -1.77 -6.68
CA ARG A 147 38.67 -0.84 -7.72
C ARG A 147 37.79 0.41 -7.88
N ASN A 148 36.50 0.31 -7.59
CA ASN A 148 35.54 1.39 -7.76
C ASN A 148 35.01 1.95 -6.43
N ARG A 149 35.43 1.42 -5.27
CA ARG A 149 34.95 1.83 -3.94
C ARG A 149 36.03 1.59 -2.90
N HIS A 150 36.53 2.67 -2.31
CA HIS A 150 37.48 2.57 -1.20
C HIS A 150 36.80 2.06 0.06
N ALA A 151 37.54 1.30 0.88
CA ALA A 151 37.06 0.85 2.17
C ALA A 151 36.61 2.06 3.02
N GLY A 152 35.46 1.93 3.69
CA GLY A 152 34.87 3.01 4.48
C GLY A 152 33.97 3.99 3.70
N THR A 153 33.84 3.86 2.37
CA THR A 153 32.83 4.63 1.63
C THR A 153 31.43 4.18 2.07
N MET A 154 30.55 5.11 2.46
CA MET A 154 29.17 4.78 2.84
C MET A 154 28.40 4.26 1.62
N VAL A 155 27.93 3.03 1.71
CA VAL A 155 27.18 2.34 0.66
C VAL A 155 25.78 2.06 1.16
N THR A 156 24.80 2.46 0.37
CA THR A 156 23.40 2.11 0.56
C THR A 156 23.20 0.62 0.25
N GLN A 157 22.86 -0.16 1.26
CA GLN A 157 22.49 -1.57 1.13
C GLN A 157 20.98 -1.72 1.32
N LEU A 158 20.40 -2.72 0.65
CA LEU A 158 18.99 -3.05 0.79
C LEU A 158 18.77 -3.80 2.11
N VAL A 159 17.77 -3.36 2.86
CA VAL A 159 17.35 -4.02 4.10
C VAL A 159 16.25 -5.03 3.74
N ALA A 160 16.29 -6.21 4.36
CA ALA A 160 15.21 -7.18 4.24
C ALA A 160 13.96 -6.65 4.95
N VAL A 161 12.81 -6.76 4.29
CA VAL A 161 11.55 -6.31 4.87
C VAL A 161 10.93 -7.45 5.66
N THR A 162 11.00 -7.29 6.97
CA THR A 162 10.40 -8.16 7.98
C THR A 162 9.32 -7.36 8.68
N SER A 163 8.43 -8.02 9.42
CA SER A 163 7.40 -7.33 10.21
C SER A 163 8.00 -6.30 11.17
N GLU A 164 9.16 -6.61 11.77
CA GLU A 164 9.86 -5.70 12.69
C GLU A 164 10.39 -4.46 11.98
N THR A 165 11.06 -4.62 10.82
CA THR A 165 11.56 -3.46 10.07
C THR A 165 10.42 -2.63 9.52
N TYR A 166 9.32 -3.24 9.12
CA TYR A 166 8.11 -2.53 8.72
C TYR A 166 7.55 -1.66 9.85
N GLN A 167 7.39 -2.24 11.05
CA GLN A 167 6.90 -1.51 12.23
C GLN A 167 7.84 -0.37 12.64
N ASP A 168 9.15 -0.60 12.62
CA ASP A 168 10.16 0.43 12.92
C ASP A 168 10.05 1.63 11.97
N PHE A 169 9.84 1.37 10.67
CA PHE A 169 9.65 2.43 9.69
C PHE A 169 8.36 3.22 9.94
N VAL A 170 7.24 2.56 10.27
CA VAL A 170 5.99 3.26 10.56
C VAL A 170 6.09 4.11 11.84
N MET A 171 6.85 3.65 12.84
CA MET A 171 6.90 4.27 14.18
C MET A 171 7.99 5.31 14.36
N ASN A 172 9.18 5.03 13.83
CA ASN A 172 10.38 5.79 14.15
C ASN A 172 10.90 6.59 12.96
N LYS A 173 10.52 6.23 11.74
CA LYS A 173 10.86 6.98 10.53
C LYS A 173 9.70 7.92 10.20
N HIS A 174 9.60 9.00 10.96
CA HIS A 174 8.81 10.16 10.57
C HIS A 174 9.72 11.16 9.87
N ASP A 175 9.28 11.66 8.71
CA ASP A 175 9.97 12.78 8.07
C ASP A 175 9.98 13.96 9.06
N ASN A 176 11.04 14.78 9.02
CA ASN A 176 11.47 15.82 9.98
C ASN A 176 10.42 16.88 10.44
N ALA A 177 9.13 16.69 10.21
CA ALA A 177 8.07 17.34 10.98
C ALA A 177 8.01 16.67 12.37
N THR A 178 8.31 17.45 13.41
CA THR A 178 8.05 17.07 14.81
C THR A 178 6.66 16.44 14.90
N PRO A 179 6.52 15.19 15.35
CA PRO A 179 5.21 14.54 15.37
C PRO A 179 4.31 15.31 16.34
N HIS A 180 3.12 15.73 15.88
CA HIS A 180 2.10 16.34 16.75
C HIS A 180 1.67 15.36 17.88
N ARG A 181 1.93 14.05 17.70
CA ARG A 181 1.72 13.00 18.71
C ARG A 181 2.64 11.81 18.45
N ILE A 182 3.25 11.26 19.51
CA ILE A 182 4.07 10.03 19.44
C ILE A 182 3.12 8.84 19.27
N LEU A 183 3.29 8.05 18.20
CA LEU A 183 2.63 6.75 18.06
C LEU A 183 3.31 5.77 19.03
N ASN A 184 2.54 5.21 19.96
CA ASN A 184 3.02 4.20 20.90
C ASN A 184 2.45 2.81 20.55
N ALA A 185 3.11 1.75 21.05
CA ALA A 185 2.72 0.37 20.76
C ALA A 185 1.25 0.05 21.14
N SER A 186 0.70 0.76 22.13
CA SER A 186 -0.70 0.65 22.55
C SER A 186 -1.68 1.16 21.48
N LEU A 187 -1.36 2.27 20.79
CA LEU A 187 -2.16 2.80 19.69
C LEU A 187 -2.08 1.90 18.44
N LEU A 188 -0.93 1.30 18.15
CA LEU A 188 -0.79 0.35 17.04
C LEU A 188 -1.66 -0.89 17.21
N ARG A 189 -1.75 -1.43 18.44
CA ARG A 189 -2.60 -2.59 18.72
C ARG A 189 -4.09 -2.32 18.48
N LEU A 190 -4.50 -1.05 18.49
CA LEU A 190 -5.85 -0.63 18.17
C LEU A 190 -6.05 -0.40 16.66
N ALA A 191 -4.96 -0.29 15.89
CA ALA A 191 -5.04 -0.19 14.44
C ALA A 191 -5.40 -1.56 13.86
N SER A 192 -6.54 -1.61 13.17
CA SER A 192 -6.94 -2.80 12.42
C SER A 192 -6.06 -2.91 11.18
N THR A 193 -5.19 -3.91 11.12
CA THR A 193 -4.62 -4.36 9.85
C THR A 193 -5.65 -5.25 9.15
N ASP A 194 -5.61 -5.31 7.84
CA ASP A 194 -6.48 -6.09 6.95
C ASP A 194 -6.24 -7.62 7.03
N GLY A 195 -5.87 -8.13 8.20
CA GLY A 195 -5.79 -9.57 8.48
C GLY A 195 -4.46 -10.23 8.12
N TRP A 196 -3.37 -9.48 7.97
CA TRP A 196 -2.02 -10.05 7.89
C TRP A 196 -1.46 -10.29 9.30
N THR A 197 -1.86 -11.40 9.91
CA THR A 197 -1.19 -12.02 11.07
C THR A 197 -0.87 -13.47 10.77
#